data_AF-A0A959NC61-F1
#
_entry.id   AF-A0A959NC61-F1
#
_cell.length_a   1.000
_cell.length_b   1.000
_cell.length_c   1.000
_cell.angle_alpha   90.00
_cell.angle_beta   90.00
_cell.angle_gamma   90.00
#
_symmetry.space_group_name_H-M   'P 1'
#
loop_
_entity.id
_entity.type
_entity.pdbx_description
1 polymer ?
#
loop_
_entity_poly.entity_id
_entity_poly.type
_entity_poly.pdbx_seq_one_letter_code
_entity_poly.pdbx_strand_id
1 'polypeptide(L)'
;MRIEILSGSPRKNSLTKRVALHLANRLQETTGHSVGLIDLNDSSLPPIQSVWSTVENTPADFKPLAKRMCNADAYILVSPEFNG
;
A
#
# COMPACT_ATOMS: atom_id res chain seq x y z
N MET A 1 -16.29 1.27 3.10
CA MET A 1 -15.07 2.07 2.89
C MET A 1 -14.06 1.26 2.10
N ARG A 2 -13.20 1.92 1.34
CA ARG A 2 -12.03 1.38 0.67
C ARG A 2 -10.81 1.60 1.56
N ILE A 3 -10.20 0.53 2.02
CA ILE A 3 -9.02 0.55 2.88
C ILE A 3 -7.86 0.01 2.06
N GLU A 4 -6.75 0.74 2.00
CA GLU A 4 -5.51 0.26 1.41
C GLU A 4 -4.47 -0.03 2.49
N ILE A 5 -3.99 -1.27 2.56
CA ILE A 5 -2.91 -1.68 3.45
C ILE A 5 -1.60 -1.63 2.67
N LEU A 6 -0.59 -0.93 3.20
CA LEU A 6 0.73 -0.82 2.57
C LEU A 6 1.73 -1.69 3.32
N SER A 7 2.29 -2.71 2.65
CA SER A 7 3.42 -3.50 3.13
C SER A 7 4.73 -2.81 2.76
N GLY A 8 5.36 -2.17 3.75
CA GLY A 8 6.51 -1.28 3.57
C GLY A 8 7.86 -1.99 3.40
N SER A 9 7.92 -3.31 3.47
CA SER A 9 9.18 -4.04 3.38
C SER A 9 9.54 -4.37 1.93
N PRO A 10 10.71 -3.96 1.43
CA PRO A 10 11.12 -4.25 0.05
C PRO A 10 11.68 -5.67 -0.12
N ARG A 11 11.63 -6.53 0.90
CA ARG A 11 12.22 -7.88 0.88
C ARG A 11 11.22 -8.92 0.39
N LYS A 12 11.66 -9.83 -0.47
CA LYS A 12 10.85 -10.96 -0.96
C LYS A 12 10.27 -11.82 0.18
N ASN A 13 11.07 -12.12 1.20
CA ASN A 13 10.66 -12.91 2.37
C ASN A 13 10.33 -12.02 3.57
N SER A 14 9.29 -11.19 3.44
CA SER A 14 8.93 -10.20 4.46
C SER A 14 7.96 -10.71 5.53
N LEU A 15 8.33 -10.54 6.81
CA LEU A 15 7.41 -10.68 7.95
C LEU A 15 6.31 -9.62 7.92
N THR A 16 6.66 -8.38 7.56
CA THR A 16 5.74 -7.26 7.38
C THR A 16 4.63 -7.61 6.39
N LYS A 17 4.97 -8.22 5.24
CA LYS A 17 3.99 -8.67 4.24
C LYS A 17 3.04 -9.71 4.83
N ARG A 18 3.53 -10.67 5.62
CA ARG A 18 2.69 -11.69 6.27
C ARG A 18 1.70 -11.08 7.26
N VAL A 19 2.13 -10.10 8.05
CA VAL A 19 1.25 -9.36 8.96
C VAL A 19 0.20 -8.57 8.17
N ALA A 20 0.60 -7.87 7.11
CA ALA A 20 -0.31 -7.12 6.25
C ALA A 20 -1.36 -8.03 5.59
N LEU A 21 -0.96 -9.21 5.10
CA LEU A 21 -1.87 -10.24 4.57
C LEU A 21 -2.85 -10.74 5.63
N HIS A 22 -2.35 -11.07 6.82
CA HIS A 22 -3.21 -11.53 7.91
C HIS A 22 -4.26 -10.48 8.28
N LEU A 23 -3.84 -9.20 8.39
CA LEU A 23 -4.74 -8.09 8.66
C LEU A 23 -5.77 -7.88 7.55
N ALA A 24 -5.34 -7.93 6.29
CA ALA A 24 -6.24 -7.80 5.14
C ALA A 24 -7.35 -8.87 5.19
N ASN A 25 -6.97 -10.14 5.37
CA ASN A 25 -7.91 -11.25 5.48
C ASN A 25 -8.87 -11.04 6.66
N ARG A 26 -8.32 -10.69 7.83
CA ARG A 26 -9.14 -10.48 9.04
C ARG A 26 -10.16 -9.37 8.86
N LEU A 27 -9.79 -8.26 8.21
CA LEU A 27 -10.72 -7.16 7.94
C LEU A 27 -11.79 -7.54 6.91
N GLN A 28 -11.43 -8.29 5.86
CA GLN A 28 -12.39 -8.78 4.88
C GLN A 28 -13.39 -9.78 5.49
N GLU A 29 -12.95 -10.64 6.40
CA GLU A 29 -13.80 -11.65 7.05
C GLU A 29 -14.76 -11.05 8.09
N THR A 30 -14.41 -9.92 8.70
CA THR A 30 -15.14 -9.38 9.87
C THR A 30 -15.78 -8.03 9.65
N THR A 31 -15.61 -7.44 8.47
CA THR A 31 -16.22 -6.17 8.09
C THR A 31 -16.74 -6.23 6.66
N GLY A 32 -17.67 -5.35 6.30
CA GLY A 32 -18.11 -5.17 4.92
C GLY A 32 -17.24 -4.20 4.10
N HIS A 33 -15.98 -3.96 4.50
CA HIS A 33 -15.10 -3.02 3.82
C HIS A 33 -14.39 -3.65 2.61
N SER A 34 -14.10 -2.83 1.61
CA SER A 34 -13.24 -3.23 0.48
C SER A 34 -11.79 -3.01 0.89
N VAL A 35 -11.02 -4.08 1.03
CA VAL A 35 -9.65 -4.03 1.56
C VAL A 35 -8.67 -4.44 0.48
N GLY A 36 -7.82 -3.50 0.06
CA GLY A 36 -6.70 -3.73 -0.86
C GLY A 36 -5.37 -3.89 -0.10
N LEU A 37 -4.44 -4.61 -0.72
CA LEU A 37 -3.05 -4.71 -0.28
C LEU A 37 -2.14 -4.13 -1.37
N ILE A 38 -1.24 -3.24 -0.98
CA ILE A 38 -0.17 -2.69 -1.82
C ILE A 38 1.14 -3.19 -1.23
N ASP A 39 1.90 -3.96 -2.02
CA ASP A 39 3.23 -4.42 -1.62
C ASP A 39 4.30 -3.58 -2.32
N LEU A 40 5.15 -2.93 -1.52
CA LEU A 40 6.26 -2.14 -2.05
C LEU A 40 7.40 -3.00 -2.61
N ASN A 41 7.43 -4.31 -2.33
CA ASN A 41 8.33 -5.22 -3.05
C ASN A 41 7.95 -5.34 -4.54
N ASP A 42 6.65 -5.34 -4.85
CA ASP A 42 6.13 -5.44 -6.22
C ASP A 42 6.01 -4.06 -6.89
N SER A 43 5.79 -3.02 -6.08
CA SER A 43 5.66 -1.63 -6.55
C SER A 43 6.99 -0.89 -6.40
N SER A 44 7.93 -1.09 -7.32
CA SER A 44 9.20 -0.37 -7.32
C SER A 44 8.97 1.11 -7.62
N LEU A 45 8.83 1.91 -6.57
CA LEU A 45 8.78 3.36 -6.66
C LEU A 45 10.20 3.90 -6.89
N PRO A 46 10.42 4.80 -7.86
CA PRO A 46 11.69 5.47 -8.01
C PRO A 46 11.92 6.41 -6.81
N PRO A 47 13.15 6.87 -6.57
CA PRO A 47 13.39 7.97 -5.66
C PRO A 47 12.51 9.18 -6.04
N ILE A 48 11.51 9.47 -5.21
CA ILE A 48 10.52 10.51 -5.48
C ILE A 48 11.12 11.87 -5.08
N GLN A 49 11.37 12.74 -6.06
CA GLN A 49 11.85 14.11 -5.80
C GLN A 49 10.72 15.09 -5.50
N SER A 50 9.53 14.86 -6.07
CA SER A 50 8.33 15.67 -5.86
C SER A 50 7.12 14.77 -5.62
N VAL A 51 6.30 15.12 -4.63
CA VAL A 51 5.11 14.34 -4.29
C VAL A 51 4.08 14.43 -5.41
N TRP A 52 3.59 13.29 -5.87
CA TRP A 52 2.48 13.23 -6.83
C TRP A 52 1.15 13.46 -6.11
N SER A 53 0.66 14.69 -6.14
CA SER A 53 -0.55 15.10 -5.43
C SER A 53 -1.86 14.67 -6.10
N THR A 54 -1.83 14.36 -7.40
CA THR A 54 -3.00 13.90 -8.16
C THR A 54 -2.64 12.79 -9.15
N VAL A 55 -3.66 12.07 -9.60
CA VAL A 55 -3.49 10.99 -10.61
C VAL A 55 -2.99 11.55 -11.94
N GLU A 56 -3.41 12.76 -12.31
CA GLU A 56 -3.04 13.42 -13.56
C GLU A 56 -1.54 13.72 -13.60
N ASN A 57 -1.00 14.18 -12.47
CA ASN A 57 0.41 14.54 -12.28
C ASN A 57 1.32 13.34 -11.97
N THR A 58 0.77 12.13 -11.90
CA THR A 58 1.53 10.90 -11.67
C THR A 58 2.09 10.36 -13.00
N PRO A 59 3.36 9.90 -13.08
CA PRO A 59 3.90 9.24 -14.27
C PRO A 59 3.05 8.06 -14.69
N ALA A 60 2.98 7.79 -16.00
CA ALA A 60 2.06 6.80 -16.59
C ALA A 60 2.10 5.43 -15.88
N ASP A 61 3.30 4.95 -15.58
CA ASP A 61 3.55 3.64 -14.96
C ASP A 61 2.99 3.55 -13.53
N PHE A 62 2.88 4.68 -12.83
CA PHE A 62 2.40 4.74 -11.44
C PHE A 62 0.95 5.22 -11.31
N LYS A 63 0.29 5.61 -12.41
CA LYS A 63 -1.13 5.99 -12.39
C LYS A 63 -2.06 4.93 -11.78
N PRO A 64 -1.86 3.61 -12.01
CA PRO A 64 -2.67 2.59 -11.34
C PRO A 64 -2.56 2.65 -9.81
N LEU A 65 -1.34 2.81 -9.29
CA LEU A 65 -1.09 2.96 -7.86
C LEU A 65 -1.67 4.26 -7.31
N ALA A 66 -1.45 5.39 -7.99
CA ALA A 66 -2.02 6.68 -7.59
C ALA A 66 -3.55 6.65 -7.56
N LYS A 67 -4.21 5.98 -8.53
CA LYS A 67 -5.66 5.80 -8.49
C LYS A 67 -6.11 5.02 -7.27
N ARG A 68 -5.40 3.98 -6.84
CA ARG A 68 -5.74 3.22 -5.63
C ARG A 68 -5.60 4.10 -4.39
N MET A 69 -4.47 4.80 -4.28
CA MET A 69 -4.21 5.72 -3.17
C MET A 69 -5.30 6.79 -3.10
N CYS A 70 -5.51 7.57 -4.16
CA CYS A 70 -6.50 8.66 -4.16
C CYS A 70 -7.96 8.22 -3.94
N ASN A 71 -8.32 6.96 -4.26
CA ASN A 71 -9.67 6.43 -4.06
C ASN A 71 -9.87 5.72 -2.71
N ALA A 72 -8.83 5.58 -1.89
CA ALA A 72 -8.93 4.98 -0.58
C ALA A 72 -9.54 5.97 0.43
N ASP A 73 -10.45 5.47 1.27
CA ASP A 73 -11.01 6.23 2.38
C ASP A 73 -10.09 6.19 3.61
N ALA A 74 -9.26 5.14 3.73
CA ALA A 74 -8.32 4.96 4.81
C ALA A 74 -7.07 4.19 4.37
N TYR A 75 -5.97 4.41 5.10
CA TYR A 75 -4.70 3.72 4.90
C TYR A 75 -4.25 3.02 6.17
N ILE A 76 -3.65 1.85 6.03
CA ILE A 76 -2.94 1.17 7.12
C ILE A 76 -1.51 0.92 6.68
N LEU A 77 -0.55 1.53 7.38
CA LEU A 77 0.87 1.37 7.10
C LEU A 77 1.42 0.23 7.96
N VAL A 78 1.92 -0.82 7.31
CA VAL A 78 2.62 -1.92 7.96
C VAL A 78 4.07 -1.84 7.51
N SER A 79 4.93 -1.29 8.38
CA SER A 79 6.35 -1.12 8.09
C SER A 79 7.19 -2.02 8.99
N PRO A 80 8.31 -2.60 8.51
CA PRO A 80 9.36 -2.99 9.43
C PRO A 80 9.93 -1.74 10.10
N GLU A 81 10.53 -1.92 11.27
CA GLU A 81 11.40 -0.93 11.88
C GLU A 81 12.75 -0.97 11.15
N PHE A 82 13.26 0.20 10.75
CA PHE A 82 14.56 0.32 10.11
C PHE A 82 15.27 1.52 10.71
N ASN A 83 16.39 1.27 11.39
CA ASN A 83 17.17 2.24 12.18
C ASN A 83 16.56 2.74 13.50
N GLY A 84 15.65 1.98 14.13
CA GLY A 84 15.07 2.36 15.43
C GLY A 84 14.01 3.45 15.32
#